data_AF-A0A8C8RJ71-F1
#
_entry.id   AF-A0A8C8RJ71-F1
#
_cell.length_a   1.000
_cell.length_b   1.000
_cell.length_c   1.000
_cell.angle_alpha   90.00
_cell.angle_beta   90.00
_cell.angle_gamma   90.00
#
_symmetry.space_group_name_H-M   'P 1'
#
loop_
_entity.id
_entity.type
_entity.pdbx_description
1 polymer ?
#
loop_
_entity_poly.entity_id
_entity_poly.type
_entity_poly.pdbx_seq_one_letter_code
_entity_poly.pdbx_strand_id
1 'polypeptide(L)'
;PKSTLNVEDRTFVLETLAGCIEYKPLLDIVVNAFFVRDGKHCLSSEHNLFVVICYLATFQLEELGLQQFSRIVKSLDIANMHKFLRFFFNVLNLSTWIKDEWSQIYDSLYVKENWIDPLLGWQPKIEQLIKQLADKLANRVTTVKTSKVTKPKEFDLTTPKPRAIPIPEPIPLQEKHQPVPQSTYKPPKEKQHLQKIKYRNRRKAEVSVDNIPIKLNAAAILREGAFYQRKMEQELNRIESLLRGARDPSEFLEWQKQMREKDLDQQLTEIECRRLQGKLSHEEAVLARQNVIQENKKKAELKREETAELMHQYAEKRLQEEKEMRELVEQVVEGHKNVKQARTKLQKYKRQIVQEVSEESRELLRQALEEEEEKLRKRYELIQQIRAIESLPFFRNKFVDLTQTAGYGFIGEMSIVELRERLALLKEAQKKAEEEKRDQIIHEKQAKEQLLLDKLEQISVFRAALGRAAALKLV
;
A
#
# COMPACT_ATOMS: atom_id res chain seq x y z
N PRO A 1 0.64 -33.53 -6.80
CA PRO A 1 -0.44 -34.44 -7.24
C PRO A 1 -0.93 -34.09 -8.66
N LYS A 2 -0.57 -34.87 -9.67
CA LYS A 2 -1.22 -34.80 -10.99
C LYS A 2 -2.47 -35.68 -10.94
N SER A 3 -3.61 -35.10 -10.60
CA SER A 3 -4.91 -35.78 -10.68
C SER A 3 -5.23 -36.07 -12.15
N THR A 4 -5.15 -37.34 -12.55
CA THR A 4 -5.67 -37.79 -13.84
C THR A 4 -7.19 -37.73 -13.78
N LEU A 5 -7.79 -36.66 -14.33
CA LEU A 5 -9.25 -36.54 -14.47
C LEU A 5 -9.81 -37.79 -15.19
N ASN A 6 -11.02 -38.20 -14.83
CA ASN A 6 -11.73 -39.28 -15.53
C ASN A 6 -11.95 -38.92 -17.01
N VAL A 7 -12.28 -39.89 -17.86
CA VAL A 7 -12.57 -39.61 -19.29
C VAL A 7 -13.78 -38.68 -19.41
N GLU A 8 -14.83 -38.96 -18.64
CA GLU A 8 -16.08 -38.18 -18.56
C GLU A 8 -15.83 -36.76 -18.00
N ASP A 9 -14.98 -36.61 -16.97
CA ASP A 9 -14.58 -35.30 -16.46
C ASP A 9 -13.88 -34.46 -17.55
N ARG A 10 -13.10 -35.10 -18.43
CA ARG A 10 -12.35 -34.41 -19.49
C ARG A 10 -13.25 -33.99 -20.64
N THR A 11 -14.22 -34.81 -21.05
CA THR A 11 -15.19 -34.41 -22.07
C THR A 11 -16.00 -33.22 -21.57
N PHE A 12 -16.57 -33.32 -20.35
CA PHE A 12 -17.32 -32.22 -19.72
C PHE A 12 -16.51 -30.91 -19.61
N VAL A 13 -15.23 -30.99 -19.22
CA VAL A 13 -14.36 -29.80 -19.14
C VAL A 13 -14.04 -29.23 -20.53
N LEU A 14 -13.83 -30.08 -21.55
CA LEU A 14 -13.58 -29.62 -22.93
C LEU A 14 -14.83 -29.01 -23.56
N GLU A 15 -16.00 -29.60 -23.35
CA GLU A 15 -17.31 -29.09 -23.78
C GLU A 15 -17.63 -27.76 -23.10
N THR A 16 -17.44 -27.67 -21.78
CA THR A 16 -17.57 -26.42 -21.02
C THR A 16 -16.65 -25.33 -21.57
N LEU A 17 -15.39 -25.65 -21.86
CA LEU A 17 -14.43 -24.68 -22.41
C LEU A 17 -14.75 -24.28 -23.85
N ALA A 18 -15.26 -25.19 -24.68
CA ALA A 18 -15.71 -24.89 -26.03
C ALA A 18 -16.91 -23.91 -26.01
N GLY A 19 -17.93 -24.19 -25.20
CA GLY A 19 -19.09 -23.30 -25.03
C GLY A 19 -18.71 -21.93 -24.42
N CYS A 20 -17.73 -21.89 -23.50
CA CYS A 20 -17.17 -20.63 -23.00
C CYS A 20 -16.43 -19.79 -24.07
N ILE A 21 -15.96 -20.41 -25.16
CA ILE A 21 -15.32 -19.73 -26.29
C ILE A 21 -16.38 -19.28 -27.31
N GLU A 22 -17.36 -20.15 -27.61
CA GLU A 22 -18.46 -19.87 -28.54
C GLU A 22 -19.36 -18.73 -28.06
N TYR A 23 -19.90 -18.83 -26.84
CA TYR A 23 -20.75 -17.80 -26.24
C TYR A 23 -19.96 -16.66 -25.59
N LYS A 24 -18.65 -16.55 -25.85
CA LYS A 24 -17.78 -15.55 -25.22
C LYS A 24 -18.31 -14.10 -25.31
N PRO A 25 -18.82 -13.59 -26.45
CA PRO A 25 -19.32 -12.22 -26.53
C PRO A 25 -20.49 -11.95 -25.57
N LEU A 26 -21.39 -12.92 -25.41
CA LEU A 26 -22.57 -12.87 -24.54
C LEU A 26 -22.16 -12.91 -23.05
N LEU A 27 -21.18 -13.75 -22.70
CA LEU A 27 -20.67 -13.91 -21.34
C LEU A 27 -19.83 -12.69 -20.91
N ASP A 28 -19.00 -12.16 -21.82
CA ASP A 28 -18.16 -11.00 -21.55
C ASP A 28 -18.99 -9.74 -21.23
N ILE A 29 -20.19 -9.56 -21.81
CA ILE A 29 -21.12 -8.47 -21.43
C ILE A 29 -21.39 -8.49 -19.92
N VAL A 30 -21.84 -9.64 -19.40
CA VAL A 30 -22.22 -9.79 -17.99
C VAL A 30 -21.00 -9.65 -17.08
N VAL A 31 -19.89 -10.31 -17.42
CA VAL A 31 -18.67 -10.30 -16.59
C VAL A 31 -18.01 -8.92 -16.58
N ASN A 32 -17.94 -8.22 -17.71
CA ASN A 32 -17.37 -6.87 -17.76
C ASN A 32 -18.26 -5.87 -16.99
N ALA A 33 -19.59 -5.97 -17.13
CA ALA A 33 -20.53 -5.16 -16.34
C ALA A 33 -20.43 -5.44 -14.83
N PHE A 34 -20.17 -6.69 -14.42
CA PHE A 34 -19.87 -7.04 -13.04
C PHE A 34 -18.62 -6.31 -12.54
N PHE A 35 -17.48 -6.40 -13.23
CA PHE A 35 -16.23 -5.73 -12.83
C PHE A 35 -16.38 -4.21 -12.69
N VAL A 36 -17.18 -3.57 -13.55
CA VAL A 36 -17.46 -2.11 -13.48
C VAL A 36 -18.33 -1.75 -12.27
N ARG A 37 -19.31 -2.58 -11.91
CA ARG A 37 -20.30 -2.29 -10.86
C ARG A 37 -19.88 -2.82 -9.48
N ASP A 38 -19.99 -4.14 -9.26
CA ASP A 38 -19.79 -4.81 -7.95
C ASP A 38 -18.39 -5.47 -7.80
N GLY A 39 -17.71 -5.75 -8.92
CA GLY A 39 -16.48 -6.53 -8.99
C GLY A 39 -15.18 -5.74 -8.81
N LYS A 40 -15.23 -4.47 -8.38
CA LYS A 40 -14.08 -3.53 -8.29
C LYS A 40 -12.92 -3.99 -7.39
N HIS A 41 -13.13 -5.03 -6.58
CA HIS A 41 -12.13 -5.62 -5.69
C HIS A 41 -11.80 -7.09 -6.04
N CYS A 42 -12.31 -7.60 -7.16
CA CYS A 42 -11.92 -8.90 -7.71
C CYS A 42 -10.68 -8.73 -8.59
N LEU A 43 -9.84 -9.75 -8.69
CA LEU A 43 -8.61 -9.72 -9.48
C LEU A 43 -8.94 -9.91 -10.97
N SER A 44 -8.21 -9.23 -11.86
CA SER A 44 -8.34 -9.44 -13.31
C SER A 44 -8.05 -10.89 -13.73
N SER A 45 -7.23 -11.62 -12.96
CA SER A 45 -6.99 -13.06 -13.15
C SER A 45 -8.21 -13.95 -12.88
N GLU A 46 -9.23 -13.45 -12.16
CA GLU A 46 -10.49 -14.16 -11.91
C GLU A 46 -11.50 -13.97 -13.05
N HIS A 47 -11.22 -13.14 -14.07
CA HIS A 47 -12.17 -12.86 -15.16
C HIS A 47 -12.65 -14.13 -15.88
N ASN A 48 -11.71 -14.97 -16.33
CA ASN A 48 -12.03 -16.26 -16.97
C ASN A 48 -12.82 -17.21 -16.04
N LEU A 49 -12.62 -17.12 -14.72
CA LEU A 49 -13.39 -17.91 -13.75
C LEU A 49 -14.84 -17.42 -13.67
N PHE A 50 -15.07 -16.11 -13.68
CA PHE A 50 -16.44 -15.56 -13.78
C PHE A 50 -17.10 -15.88 -15.12
N VAL A 51 -16.36 -15.89 -16.24
CA VAL A 51 -16.89 -16.33 -17.55
C VAL A 51 -17.35 -17.79 -17.48
N VAL A 52 -16.54 -18.71 -16.94
CA VAL A 52 -16.91 -20.12 -16.78
C VAL A 52 -18.10 -20.30 -15.83
N ILE A 53 -18.14 -19.58 -14.70
CA ILE A 53 -19.29 -19.65 -13.77
C ILE A 53 -20.55 -19.02 -14.39
N CYS A 54 -20.42 -18.00 -15.24
CA CYS A 54 -21.53 -17.45 -16.01
C CYS A 54 -22.07 -18.46 -17.03
N TYR A 55 -21.19 -19.12 -17.80
CA TYR A 55 -21.56 -20.18 -18.75
C TYR A 55 -22.28 -21.34 -18.03
N LEU A 56 -21.70 -21.81 -16.91
CA LEU A 56 -22.29 -22.89 -16.12
C LEU A 56 -23.64 -22.51 -15.50
N ALA A 57 -23.88 -21.23 -15.24
CA ALA A 57 -25.14 -20.72 -14.72
C ALA A 57 -26.21 -20.45 -15.81
N THR A 58 -25.79 -20.22 -17.06
CA THR A 58 -26.67 -19.87 -18.20
C THR A 58 -27.09 -21.10 -19.01
N PHE A 59 -26.12 -21.93 -19.42
CA PHE A 59 -26.36 -23.03 -20.38
C PHE A 59 -26.36 -24.42 -19.74
N GLN A 60 -25.72 -24.59 -18.58
CA GLN A 60 -25.52 -25.91 -17.96
C GLN A 60 -26.25 -26.09 -16.63
N LEU A 61 -26.94 -25.08 -16.10
CA LEU A 61 -27.51 -25.13 -14.74
C LEU A 61 -28.62 -26.19 -14.60
N GLU A 62 -29.31 -26.49 -15.71
CA GLU A 62 -30.36 -27.51 -15.78
C GLU A 62 -29.77 -28.93 -15.89
N GLU A 63 -28.81 -29.15 -16.80
CA GLU A 63 -28.15 -30.45 -17.01
C GLU A 63 -27.24 -30.85 -15.83
N LEU A 64 -26.44 -29.91 -15.31
CA LEU A 64 -25.54 -30.11 -14.18
C LEU A 64 -26.28 -30.18 -12.83
N GLY A 65 -27.41 -29.48 -12.75
CA GLY A 65 -28.25 -29.38 -11.56
C GLY A 65 -27.68 -28.53 -10.42
N LEU A 66 -28.58 -27.92 -9.66
CA LEU A 66 -28.27 -27.01 -8.54
C LEU A 66 -27.28 -27.59 -7.52
N GLN A 67 -27.32 -28.90 -7.24
CA GLN A 67 -26.46 -29.52 -6.22
C GLN A 67 -24.98 -29.55 -6.64
N GLN A 68 -24.69 -29.91 -7.90
CA GLN A 68 -23.31 -29.96 -8.40
C GLN A 68 -22.80 -28.55 -8.70
N PHE A 69 -23.63 -27.66 -9.26
CA PHE A 69 -23.33 -26.23 -9.36
C PHE A 69 -23.00 -25.63 -7.98
N SER A 70 -23.79 -25.94 -6.95
CA SER A 70 -23.56 -25.47 -5.58
C SER A 70 -22.23 -25.98 -4.99
N ARG A 71 -21.82 -27.22 -5.30
CA ARG A 71 -20.50 -27.75 -4.89
C ARG A 71 -19.35 -26.99 -5.55
N ILE A 72 -19.43 -26.73 -6.86
CA ILE A 72 -18.44 -25.94 -7.60
C ILE A 72 -18.32 -24.54 -6.98
N VAL A 73 -19.44 -23.82 -6.87
CA VAL A 73 -19.50 -22.48 -6.26
C VAL A 73 -18.94 -22.46 -4.83
N LYS A 74 -19.24 -23.47 -4.01
CA LYS A 74 -18.74 -23.58 -2.61
C LYS A 74 -17.26 -24.00 -2.51
N SER A 75 -16.62 -24.39 -3.61
CA SER A 75 -15.18 -24.73 -3.67
C SER A 75 -14.28 -23.55 -4.05
N LEU A 76 -14.87 -22.50 -4.64
CA LEU A 76 -14.19 -21.26 -5.04
C LEU A 76 -14.26 -20.21 -3.90
N ASP A 77 -13.74 -19.00 -4.12
CA ASP A 77 -13.83 -17.97 -3.07
C ASP A 77 -15.27 -17.54 -2.81
N ILE A 78 -15.70 -17.79 -1.57
CA ILE A 78 -17.08 -17.59 -1.10
C ILE A 78 -17.49 -16.11 -1.21
N ALA A 79 -16.57 -15.16 -0.99
CA ALA A 79 -16.89 -13.73 -1.02
C ALA A 79 -17.10 -13.23 -2.47
N ASN A 80 -16.24 -13.64 -3.39
CA ASN A 80 -16.34 -13.29 -4.81
C ASN A 80 -17.50 -14.02 -5.50
N MET A 81 -17.75 -15.29 -5.19
CA MET A 81 -18.93 -16.03 -5.66
C MET A 81 -20.25 -15.45 -5.15
N HIS A 82 -20.31 -15.06 -3.87
CA HIS A 82 -21.49 -14.38 -3.31
C HIS A 82 -21.80 -13.07 -4.05
N LYS A 83 -20.79 -12.21 -4.28
CA LYS A 83 -20.95 -10.97 -5.06
C LYS A 83 -21.45 -11.26 -6.48
N PHE A 84 -20.80 -12.18 -7.19
CA PHE A 84 -21.10 -12.46 -8.59
C PHE A 84 -22.49 -13.05 -8.79
N LEU A 85 -22.89 -14.05 -7.99
CA LEU A 85 -24.23 -14.64 -8.09
C LEU A 85 -25.32 -13.63 -7.72
N ARG A 86 -25.10 -12.81 -6.68
CA ARG A 86 -26.04 -11.73 -6.30
C ARG A 86 -26.16 -10.64 -7.37
N PHE A 87 -25.07 -10.37 -8.11
CA PHE A 87 -25.11 -9.45 -9.25
C PHE A 87 -25.86 -10.06 -10.44
N PHE A 88 -25.53 -11.30 -10.81
CA PHE A 88 -26.04 -11.93 -12.02
C PHE A 88 -27.51 -12.37 -11.90
N PHE A 89 -27.88 -13.05 -10.81
CA PHE A 89 -29.27 -13.49 -10.53
C PHE A 89 -30.15 -12.40 -9.92
N ASN A 90 -29.78 -11.12 -10.06
CA ASN A 90 -30.67 -10.02 -9.74
C ASN A 90 -31.75 -9.92 -10.83
N VAL A 91 -33.01 -10.16 -10.43
CA VAL A 91 -34.19 -10.12 -11.31
C VAL A 91 -34.24 -8.84 -12.16
N LEU A 92 -33.89 -7.68 -11.59
CA LEU A 92 -33.89 -6.40 -12.31
C LEU A 92 -32.78 -6.32 -13.37
N ASN A 93 -31.62 -6.94 -13.12
CA ASN A 93 -30.53 -7.00 -14.11
C ASN A 93 -30.93 -7.92 -15.28
N LEU A 94 -31.46 -9.11 -14.96
CA LEU A 94 -31.88 -10.11 -15.94
C LEU A 94 -33.02 -9.60 -16.85
N SER A 95 -34.05 -8.99 -16.27
CA SER A 95 -35.25 -8.56 -17.02
C SER A 95 -35.08 -7.26 -17.81
N THR A 96 -34.02 -6.49 -17.55
CA THR A 96 -33.71 -5.24 -18.28
C THR A 96 -32.40 -5.41 -19.06
N TRP A 97 -31.32 -4.70 -18.67
CA TRP A 97 -30.14 -4.53 -19.49
C TRP A 97 -29.40 -5.83 -19.88
N ILE A 98 -29.46 -6.92 -19.11
CA ILE A 98 -28.86 -8.20 -19.55
C ILE A 98 -29.63 -8.74 -20.76
N LYS A 99 -30.97 -8.77 -20.67
CA LYS A 99 -31.82 -9.14 -21.81
C LYS A 99 -31.59 -8.19 -22.98
N ASP A 100 -31.62 -6.87 -22.74
CA ASP A 100 -31.52 -5.88 -23.82
C ASP A 100 -30.16 -5.90 -24.54
N GLU A 101 -29.05 -6.15 -23.84
CA GLU A 101 -27.72 -6.31 -24.44
C GLU A 101 -27.57 -7.68 -25.14
N TRP A 102 -28.14 -8.76 -24.61
CA TRP A 102 -28.14 -10.06 -25.30
C TRP A 102 -29.02 -10.04 -26.56
N SER A 103 -30.12 -9.27 -26.54
CA SER A 103 -30.99 -8.99 -27.70
C SER A 103 -30.34 -8.12 -28.78
N GLN A 104 -29.10 -7.63 -28.59
CA GLN A 104 -28.30 -7.02 -29.67
C GLN A 104 -27.51 -8.07 -30.48
N ILE A 105 -27.31 -9.28 -29.94
CA ILE A 105 -26.54 -10.36 -30.55
C ILE A 105 -27.45 -11.47 -31.10
N TYR A 106 -28.55 -11.77 -30.39
CA TYR A 106 -29.51 -12.82 -30.73
C TYR A 106 -30.94 -12.25 -30.75
N ASP A 107 -31.89 -12.97 -31.36
CA ASP A 107 -33.28 -12.53 -31.40
C ASP A 107 -33.90 -12.41 -29.99
N SER A 108 -34.67 -11.34 -29.77
CA SER A 108 -35.17 -10.94 -28.44
C SER A 108 -36.22 -11.91 -27.87
N LEU A 109 -36.93 -12.65 -28.74
CA LEU A 109 -37.79 -13.76 -28.32
C LEU A 109 -36.94 -14.95 -27.88
N TYR A 110 -35.98 -15.37 -28.70
CA TYR A 110 -35.07 -16.47 -28.40
C TYR A 110 -34.29 -16.24 -27.09
N VAL A 111 -33.72 -15.05 -26.90
CA VAL A 111 -33.03 -14.61 -25.67
C VAL A 111 -33.94 -14.73 -24.45
N LYS A 112 -35.19 -14.28 -24.58
CA LYS A 112 -36.16 -14.32 -23.47
C LYS A 112 -36.49 -15.76 -23.07
N GLU A 113 -36.93 -16.56 -24.03
CA GLU A 113 -37.51 -17.88 -23.80
C GLU A 113 -36.47 -18.93 -23.41
N ASN A 114 -35.27 -18.88 -24.01
CA ASN A 114 -34.25 -19.91 -23.81
C ASN A 114 -33.24 -19.57 -22.69
N TRP A 115 -33.06 -18.29 -22.35
CA TRP A 115 -32.05 -17.87 -21.36
C TRP A 115 -32.64 -17.10 -20.18
N ILE A 116 -33.38 -16.02 -20.42
CA ILE A 116 -33.87 -15.16 -19.32
C ILE A 116 -34.94 -15.85 -18.48
N ASP A 117 -35.96 -16.44 -19.10
CA ASP A 117 -37.06 -17.09 -18.37
C ASP A 117 -36.56 -18.32 -17.56
N PRO A 118 -35.66 -19.19 -18.07
CA PRO A 118 -34.99 -20.22 -17.25
C PRO A 118 -34.14 -19.66 -16.10
N LEU A 119 -33.33 -18.61 -16.32
CA LEU A 119 -32.54 -17.96 -15.25
C LEU A 119 -33.44 -17.41 -14.14
N LEU A 120 -34.58 -16.82 -14.50
CA LEU A 120 -35.60 -16.37 -13.55
C LEU A 120 -36.26 -17.54 -12.81
N GLY A 121 -36.52 -18.67 -13.50
CA GLY A 121 -37.00 -19.90 -12.87
C GLY A 121 -36.02 -20.55 -11.87
N TRP A 122 -34.72 -20.39 -12.09
CA TRP A 122 -33.67 -20.83 -11.15
C TRP A 122 -33.38 -19.81 -10.04
N GLN A 123 -33.72 -18.52 -10.22
CA GLN A 123 -33.47 -17.44 -9.27
C GLN A 123 -33.85 -17.77 -7.81
N PRO A 124 -35.06 -18.26 -7.46
CA PRO A 124 -35.41 -18.51 -6.05
C PRO A 124 -34.58 -19.63 -5.40
N LYS A 125 -34.07 -20.58 -6.21
CA LYS A 125 -33.18 -21.65 -5.75
C LYS A 125 -31.74 -21.15 -5.58
N ILE A 126 -31.28 -20.27 -6.46
CA ILE A 126 -29.97 -19.61 -6.36
C ILE A 126 -29.94 -18.59 -5.21
N GLU A 127 -31.05 -17.90 -4.93
CA GLU A 127 -31.19 -16.98 -3.80
C GLU A 127 -31.00 -17.70 -2.44
N GLN A 128 -31.47 -18.95 -2.30
CA GLN A 128 -31.15 -19.78 -1.14
C GLN A 128 -29.64 -20.11 -1.05
N LEU A 129 -28.96 -20.32 -2.18
CA LEU A 129 -27.51 -20.52 -2.23
C LEU A 129 -26.76 -19.23 -1.86
N ILE A 130 -27.18 -18.07 -2.35
CA ILE A 130 -26.60 -16.76 -2.01
C ILE A 130 -26.69 -16.53 -0.50
N LYS A 131 -27.84 -16.80 0.12
CA LYS A 131 -28.02 -16.75 1.59
C LYS A 131 -27.07 -17.69 2.34
N GLN A 132 -26.96 -18.96 1.91
CA GLN A 132 -25.98 -19.91 2.48
C GLN A 132 -24.51 -19.46 2.35
N LEU A 133 -24.16 -18.66 1.34
CA LEU A 133 -22.82 -18.07 1.21
C LEU A 133 -22.66 -16.86 2.13
N ALA A 134 -23.68 -16.00 2.25
CA ALA A 134 -23.70 -14.87 3.18
C ALA A 134 -23.57 -15.31 4.65
N ASP A 135 -24.33 -16.33 5.07
CA ASP A 135 -24.26 -16.89 6.42
C ASP A 135 -22.87 -17.44 6.73
N LYS A 136 -22.22 -18.09 5.76
CA LYS A 136 -20.83 -18.58 5.89
C LYS A 136 -19.82 -17.45 5.99
N LEU A 137 -20.04 -16.32 5.32
CA LEU A 137 -19.17 -15.14 5.43
C LEU A 137 -19.32 -14.48 6.80
N ALA A 138 -20.54 -14.29 7.29
CA ALA A 138 -20.80 -13.75 8.63
C ALA A 138 -20.17 -14.62 9.73
N ASN A 139 -20.38 -15.94 9.68
CA ASN A 139 -19.82 -16.87 10.66
C ASN A 139 -18.28 -17.02 10.59
N ARG A 140 -17.65 -16.63 9.48
CA ARG A 140 -16.17 -16.57 9.36
C ARG A 140 -15.58 -15.37 10.10
N VAL A 141 -16.37 -14.33 10.38
CA VAL A 141 -15.95 -13.16 11.20
C VAL A 141 -16.09 -13.46 12.69
N THR A 142 -17.16 -14.16 13.11
CA THR A 142 -17.41 -14.48 14.53
C THR A 142 -16.54 -15.63 15.08
N THR A 143 -15.92 -16.43 14.21
CA THR A 143 -15.04 -17.55 14.60
C THR A 143 -13.58 -17.16 14.89
N VAL A 144 -13.26 -15.86 14.92
CA VAL A 144 -12.03 -15.36 15.55
C VAL A 144 -12.12 -15.68 17.05
N LYS A 145 -11.26 -16.58 17.53
CA LYS A 145 -11.22 -17.02 18.94
C LYS A 145 -11.03 -15.82 19.86
N THR A 146 -12.08 -15.42 20.56
CA THR A 146 -11.99 -14.43 21.65
C THR A 146 -11.15 -15.02 22.78
N SER A 147 -9.94 -14.50 22.95
CA SER A 147 -9.12 -14.74 24.14
C SER A 147 -9.94 -14.35 25.38
N LYS A 148 -9.97 -15.22 26.39
CA LYS A 148 -10.79 -15.03 27.61
C LYS A 148 -10.66 -13.59 28.13
N VAL A 149 -11.78 -12.85 28.14
CA VAL A 149 -11.81 -11.48 28.67
C VAL A 149 -11.43 -11.51 30.14
N THR A 150 -10.35 -10.82 30.50
CA THR A 150 -9.97 -10.64 31.90
C THR A 150 -11.04 -9.84 32.62
N LYS A 151 -11.78 -10.48 33.53
CA LYS A 151 -12.71 -9.77 34.41
C LYS A 151 -11.90 -8.84 35.32
N PRO A 152 -12.19 -7.53 35.39
CA PRO A 152 -11.62 -6.67 36.42
C PRO A 152 -11.98 -7.22 37.80
N LYS A 153 -10.98 -7.37 38.67
CA LYS A 153 -11.22 -7.56 40.10
C LYS A 153 -11.35 -6.16 40.70
N GLU A 154 -12.43 -5.90 41.42
CA GLU A 154 -12.60 -4.65 42.18
C GLU A 154 -11.48 -4.52 43.23
N PHE A 155 -11.03 -3.29 43.46
CA PHE A 155 -9.92 -2.99 44.36
C PHE A 155 -10.44 -2.62 45.74
N ASP A 156 -9.76 -3.10 46.78
CA ASP A 156 -10.13 -2.83 48.17
C ASP A 156 -9.95 -1.33 48.48
N LEU A 157 -11.03 -0.67 48.93
CA LEU A 157 -11.11 0.77 49.18
C LEU A 157 -10.34 1.21 50.44
N THR A 158 -9.01 1.09 50.37
CA THR A 158 -8.09 1.77 51.28
C THR A 158 -7.66 3.10 50.66
N THR A 159 -7.71 4.19 51.44
CA THR A 159 -7.34 5.53 50.94
C THR A 159 -5.85 5.57 50.60
N PRO A 160 -5.47 5.74 49.32
CA PRO A 160 -4.06 5.70 48.94
C PRO A 160 -3.36 6.96 49.46
N LYS A 161 -2.16 6.79 50.06
CA LYS A 161 -1.25 7.93 50.26
C LYS A 161 -1.03 8.61 48.91
N PRO A 162 -1.07 9.95 48.84
CA PRO A 162 -0.88 10.67 47.58
C PRO A 162 0.48 10.30 46.98
N ARG A 163 0.47 9.75 45.77
CA ARG A 163 1.71 9.45 45.05
C ARG A 163 2.38 10.76 44.71
N ALA A 164 3.62 10.95 45.16
CA ALA A 164 4.50 11.93 44.55
C ALA A 164 4.59 11.62 43.06
N ILE A 165 4.29 12.59 42.21
CA ILE A 165 4.43 12.44 40.76
C ILE A 165 5.93 12.24 40.49
N PRO A 166 6.37 11.13 39.87
CA PRO A 166 7.76 10.99 39.50
C PRO A 166 8.15 12.13 38.57
N ILE A 167 9.23 12.84 38.89
CA ILE A 167 9.80 13.84 37.99
C ILE A 167 10.09 13.11 36.66
N PRO A 168 9.55 13.56 35.52
CA PRO A 168 9.76 12.87 34.26
C PRO A 168 11.26 12.76 33.98
N GLU A 169 11.75 11.54 33.75
CA GLU A 169 13.12 11.35 33.31
C GLU A 169 13.33 12.16 32.02
N PRO A 170 14.36 13.03 31.96
CA PRO A 170 14.58 13.86 30.79
C PRO A 170 14.87 12.95 29.60
N ILE A 171 13.94 12.93 28.63
CA ILE A 171 14.02 12.08 27.43
C ILE A 171 15.44 12.22 26.85
N PRO A 172 16.20 11.12 26.71
CA PRO A 172 17.55 11.18 26.19
C PRO A 172 17.56 11.97 24.88
N LEU A 173 18.34 13.05 24.85
CA LEU A 173 18.46 13.91 23.67
C LEU A 173 19.06 13.09 22.53
N GLN A 174 18.20 12.55 21.68
CA GLN A 174 18.60 11.84 20.48
C GLN A 174 19.51 12.77 19.67
N GLU A 175 20.72 12.30 19.40
CA GLU A 175 21.65 13.03 18.53
C GLU A 175 20.94 13.32 17.21
N LYS A 176 21.07 14.56 16.72
CA LYS A 176 20.47 14.95 15.45
C LYS A 176 21.00 14.03 14.37
N HIS A 177 20.09 13.30 13.72
CA HIS A 177 20.41 12.37 12.66
C HIS A 177 21.37 13.01 11.65
N GLN A 178 22.45 12.31 11.30
CA GLN A 178 23.45 12.85 10.39
C GLN A 178 22.78 13.29 9.09
N PRO A 179 23.10 14.50 8.56
CA PRO A 179 22.44 15.01 7.37
C PRO A 179 22.67 14.03 6.20
N VAL A 180 21.60 13.71 5.48
CA VAL A 180 21.62 12.71 4.40
C VAL A 180 22.78 13.03 3.44
N PRO A 181 23.69 12.07 3.16
CA PRO A 181 24.89 12.35 2.38
C PRO A 181 24.61 13.04 1.04
N GLN A 182 25.43 14.04 0.70
CA GLN A 182 25.31 14.82 -0.54
C GLN A 182 25.45 13.97 -1.83
N SER A 183 25.83 12.70 -1.72
CA SER A 183 25.77 11.70 -2.78
C SER A 183 24.34 11.23 -3.11
N THR A 184 23.42 11.22 -2.13
CA THR A 184 22.05 10.72 -2.29
C THR A 184 21.22 11.57 -3.25
N TYR A 185 21.52 12.87 -3.34
CA TYR A 185 20.91 13.80 -4.30
C TYR A 185 21.59 13.79 -5.68
N LYS A 186 22.68 13.03 -5.87
CA LYS A 186 23.39 12.93 -7.15
C LYS A 186 22.99 11.64 -7.87
N PRO A 187 22.64 11.69 -9.17
CA PRO A 187 22.24 10.49 -9.90
C PRO A 187 23.42 9.50 -10.00
N PRO A 188 23.20 8.18 -9.80
CA PRO A 188 24.26 7.17 -9.88
C PRO A 188 25.00 7.19 -11.23
N LYS A 189 26.31 6.88 -11.19
CA LYS A 189 27.22 6.94 -12.36
C LYS A 189 26.74 6.05 -13.51
N GLU A 190 26.08 4.96 -13.15
CA GLU A 190 25.47 3.95 -14.02
C GLU A 190 24.37 4.57 -14.89
N LYS A 191 23.54 5.48 -14.35
CA LYS A 191 22.52 6.18 -15.13
C LYS A 191 23.15 7.10 -16.18
N GLN A 192 24.23 7.80 -15.84
CA GLN A 192 24.98 8.62 -16.80
C GLN A 192 25.67 7.76 -17.87
N HIS A 193 26.17 6.59 -17.51
CA HIS A 193 26.77 5.64 -18.46
C HIS A 193 25.73 5.08 -19.43
N LEU A 194 24.55 4.67 -18.92
CA LEU A 194 23.42 4.23 -19.74
C LEU A 194 22.90 5.31 -20.69
N GLN A 195 22.88 6.59 -20.27
CA GLN A 195 22.57 7.71 -21.16
C GLN A 195 23.62 7.86 -22.28
N LYS A 196 24.91 7.78 -21.96
CA LYS A 196 26.00 7.82 -22.95
C LYS A 196 25.94 6.64 -23.92
N ILE A 197 25.56 5.44 -23.44
CA ILE A 197 25.32 4.26 -24.30
C ILE A 197 24.09 4.47 -25.19
N LYS A 198 22.96 4.93 -24.67
CA LYS A 198 21.77 5.26 -25.48
C LYS A 198 22.08 6.28 -26.57
N TYR A 199 22.81 7.35 -26.25
CA TYR A 199 23.22 8.36 -27.23
C TYR A 199 24.16 7.80 -28.30
N ARG A 200 25.17 7.00 -27.92
CA ARG A 200 26.08 6.32 -28.86
C ARG A 200 25.34 5.33 -29.76
N ASN A 201 24.41 4.54 -29.21
CA ASN A 201 23.61 3.58 -29.97
C ASN A 201 22.63 4.29 -30.90
N ARG A 202 22.03 5.41 -30.46
CA ARG A 202 21.22 6.28 -31.32
C ARG A 202 22.02 6.81 -32.50
N ARG A 203 23.20 7.42 -32.27
CA ARG A 203 24.06 7.91 -33.36
C ARG A 203 24.57 6.81 -34.29
N LYS A 204 24.87 5.61 -33.75
CA LYS A 204 25.20 4.44 -34.58
C LYS A 204 24.02 3.98 -35.42
N ALA A 205 22.80 3.96 -34.87
CA ALA A 205 21.59 3.63 -35.59
C ALA A 205 21.34 4.64 -36.72
N GLU A 206 21.36 5.94 -36.40
CA GLU A 206 21.22 7.05 -37.37
C GLU A 206 22.23 6.93 -38.52
N VAL A 207 23.52 6.68 -38.25
CA VAL A 207 24.56 6.47 -39.27
C VAL A 207 24.41 5.15 -40.05
N SER A 208 23.62 4.19 -39.56
CA SER A 208 23.39 2.89 -40.21
C SER A 208 22.10 2.78 -41.02
N VAL A 209 21.24 3.82 -41.03
CA VAL A 209 20.03 3.84 -41.87
C VAL A 209 20.39 4.05 -43.34
N ASP A 210 21.46 4.80 -43.59
CA ASP A 210 21.86 5.20 -44.94
C ASP A 210 22.66 4.08 -45.63
N ASN A 211 22.09 3.57 -46.74
CA ASN A 211 22.77 2.77 -47.77
C ASN A 211 23.20 1.33 -47.40
N ILE A 212 22.49 0.64 -46.50
CA ILE A 212 22.50 -0.84 -46.49
C ILE A 212 21.26 -1.36 -47.23
N PRO A 213 21.40 -2.13 -48.33
CA PRO A 213 20.27 -2.83 -48.95
C PRO A 213 19.86 -4.02 -48.08
N ILE A 214 19.09 -3.74 -47.02
CA ILE A 214 18.53 -4.76 -46.13
C ILE A 214 17.62 -5.67 -46.97
N LYS A 215 18.07 -6.92 -47.22
CA LYS A 215 17.25 -7.95 -47.85
C LYS A 215 16.06 -8.27 -46.92
N LEU A 216 14.93 -7.61 -47.16
CA LEU A 216 13.73 -7.78 -46.34
C LEU A 216 13.23 -9.21 -46.45
N ASN A 217 13.07 -9.89 -45.31
CA ASN A 217 12.39 -11.18 -45.25
C ASN A 217 10.95 -11.03 -45.80
N ALA A 218 10.42 -12.06 -46.45
CA ALA A 218 9.05 -12.04 -47.01
C ALA A 218 8.00 -11.55 -45.99
N ALA A 219 8.07 -12.04 -44.75
CA ALA A 219 7.18 -11.60 -43.67
C ALA A 219 7.39 -10.14 -43.20
N ALA A 220 8.52 -9.51 -43.50
CA ALA A 220 8.70 -8.06 -43.30
C ALA A 220 8.01 -7.27 -44.42
N ILE A 221 8.25 -7.65 -45.68
CA ILE A 221 7.61 -7.07 -46.88
C ILE A 221 6.08 -7.11 -46.74
N LEU A 222 5.51 -8.28 -46.43
CA LEU A 222 4.06 -8.44 -46.32
C LEU A 222 3.45 -7.63 -45.16
N ARG A 223 4.15 -7.49 -44.02
CA ARG A 223 3.67 -6.68 -42.89
C ARG A 223 3.75 -5.19 -43.17
N GLU A 224 4.80 -4.72 -43.84
CA GLU A 224 4.96 -3.32 -44.22
C GLU A 224 3.98 -2.92 -45.35
N GLY A 225 3.79 -3.80 -46.34
CA GLY A 225 2.77 -3.64 -47.38
C GLY A 225 1.36 -3.56 -46.79
N ALA A 226 0.98 -4.50 -45.91
CA ALA A 226 -0.33 -4.48 -45.24
C ALA A 226 -0.52 -3.24 -44.33
N PHE A 227 0.56 -2.71 -43.73
CA PHE A 227 0.51 -1.46 -42.97
C PHE A 227 0.25 -0.24 -43.86
N TYR A 228 0.90 -0.15 -45.01
CA TYR A 228 0.64 0.93 -45.96
C TYR A 228 -0.71 0.82 -46.67
N GLN A 229 -1.17 -0.39 -46.99
CA GLN A 229 -2.53 -0.62 -47.51
C GLN A 229 -3.60 -0.10 -46.53
N ARG A 230 -3.51 -0.48 -45.24
CA ARG A 230 -4.42 0.03 -44.20
C ARG A 230 -4.39 1.55 -44.06
N LYS A 231 -3.22 2.19 -44.22
CA LYS A 231 -3.11 3.65 -44.25
C LYS A 231 -3.74 4.27 -45.48
N MET A 232 -3.55 3.66 -46.65
CA MET A 232 -4.18 4.10 -47.90
C MET A 232 -5.71 3.98 -47.81
N GLU A 233 -6.22 2.86 -47.30
CA GLU A 233 -7.64 2.63 -47.00
C GLU A 233 -8.18 3.70 -46.02
N GLN A 234 -7.43 4.04 -44.96
CA GLN A 234 -7.81 5.09 -44.02
C GLN A 234 -7.89 6.49 -44.65
N GLU A 235 -6.89 6.90 -45.44
CA GLU A 235 -6.94 8.20 -46.12
C GLU A 235 -7.98 8.23 -47.27
N LEU A 236 -8.22 7.11 -47.95
CA LEU A 236 -9.32 6.99 -48.94
C LEU A 236 -10.69 7.15 -48.27
N ASN A 237 -10.94 6.44 -47.15
CA ASN A 237 -12.17 6.58 -46.39
C ASN A 237 -12.35 8.00 -45.82
N ARG A 238 -11.24 8.68 -45.47
CA ARG A 238 -11.26 10.09 -45.05
C ARG A 238 -11.64 11.00 -46.22
N ILE A 239 -11.00 10.86 -47.38
CA ILE A 239 -11.32 11.63 -48.59
C ILE A 239 -12.79 11.39 -49.00
N GLU A 240 -13.28 10.16 -48.97
CA GLU A 240 -14.69 9.86 -49.24
C GLU A 240 -15.62 10.55 -48.21
N SER A 241 -15.27 10.54 -46.93
CA SER A 241 -16.02 11.23 -45.88
C SER A 241 -16.08 12.74 -46.12
N LEU A 242 -14.97 13.36 -46.54
CA LEU A 242 -14.91 14.78 -46.91
C LEU A 242 -15.76 15.08 -48.16
N LEU A 243 -15.73 14.20 -49.18
CA LEU A 243 -16.59 14.30 -50.37
C LEU A 243 -18.09 14.17 -50.04
N ARG A 244 -18.43 13.40 -49.01
CA ARG A 244 -19.78 13.31 -48.43
C ARG A 244 -20.16 14.50 -47.54
N GLY A 245 -19.29 15.53 -47.42
CA GLY A 245 -19.56 16.76 -46.66
C GLY A 245 -19.18 16.73 -45.19
N ALA A 246 -18.44 15.71 -44.72
CA ALA A 246 -17.88 15.76 -43.36
C ALA A 246 -16.80 16.85 -43.22
N ARG A 247 -16.64 17.40 -42.02
CA ARG A 247 -15.53 18.32 -41.69
C ARG A 247 -14.33 17.53 -41.15
N ASP A 248 -13.13 17.93 -41.54
CA ASP A 248 -11.88 17.35 -41.03
C ASP A 248 -11.77 17.57 -39.50
N PRO A 249 -11.59 16.50 -38.68
CA PRO A 249 -11.52 16.62 -37.22
C PRO A 249 -10.15 17.09 -36.70
N SER A 250 -9.16 17.25 -37.58
CA SER A 250 -7.76 17.54 -37.24
C SER A 250 -7.61 18.79 -36.35
N GLU A 251 -8.29 19.89 -36.70
CA GLU A 251 -8.28 21.14 -35.93
C GLU A 251 -8.72 20.93 -34.47
N PHE A 252 -9.79 20.15 -34.28
CA PHE A 252 -10.34 19.83 -32.95
C PHE A 252 -9.41 18.90 -32.16
N LEU A 253 -8.80 17.91 -32.81
CA LEU A 253 -7.86 16.99 -32.17
C LEU A 253 -6.56 17.69 -31.76
N GLU A 254 -6.06 18.62 -32.57
CA GLU A 254 -4.91 19.46 -32.24
C GLU A 254 -5.23 20.42 -31.09
N TRP A 255 -6.39 21.08 -31.12
CA TRP A 255 -6.90 21.90 -30.00
C TRP A 255 -7.04 21.08 -28.71
N GLN A 256 -7.62 19.88 -28.77
CA GLN A 256 -7.80 18.99 -27.62
C GLN A 256 -6.47 18.44 -27.09
N LYS A 257 -5.44 18.35 -27.93
CA LYS A 257 -4.06 18.06 -27.50
C LYS A 257 -3.45 19.27 -26.79
N GLN A 258 -3.54 20.47 -27.38
CA GLN A 258 -3.01 21.70 -26.79
C GLN A 258 -3.67 22.04 -25.44
N MET A 259 -4.98 21.79 -25.27
CA MET A 259 -5.64 21.99 -23.98
C MET A 259 -5.13 20.99 -22.94
N ARG A 260 -5.02 19.70 -23.29
CA ARG A 260 -4.42 18.70 -22.38
C ARG A 260 -2.97 19.00 -22.00
N GLU A 261 -2.20 19.62 -22.88
CA GLU A 261 -0.84 20.11 -22.58
C GLU A 261 -0.88 21.29 -21.60
N LYS A 262 -1.77 22.28 -21.81
CA LYS A 262 -1.99 23.41 -20.88
C LYS A 262 -2.50 22.97 -19.50
N ASP A 263 -3.40 22.00 -19.44
CA ASP A 263 -3.94 21.45 -18.18
C ASP A 263 -2.83 20.78 -17.35
N LEU A 264 -1.86 20.13 -18.00
CA LEU A 264 -0.69 19.54 -17.34
C LEU A 264 0.28 20.61 -16.85
N ASP A 265 0.56 21.64 -17.65
CA ASP A 265 1.41 22.77 -17.24
C ASP A 265 0.81 23.56 -16.06
N GLN A 266 -0.52 23.72 -16.04
CA GLN A 266 -1.26 24.29 -14.89
C GLN A 266 -1.10 23.43 -13.63
N GLN A 267 -1.27 22.10 -13.74
CA GLN A 267 -1.06 21.20 -12.60
C GLN A 267 0.39 21.24 -12.07
N LEU A 268 1.39 21.32 -12.96
CA LEU A 268 2.80 21.44 -12.57
C LEU A 268 3.07 22.77 -11.84
N THR A 269 2.63 23.89 -12.40
CA THR A 269 2.79 25.21 -11.78
C THR A 269 2.04 25.34 -10.45
N GLU A 270 0.84 24.76 -10.31
CA GLU A 270 0.14 24.67 -9.03
C GLU A 270 0.92 23.86 -7.99
N ILE A 271 1.52 22.73 -8.36
CA ILE A 271 2.35 21.92 -7.46
C ILE A 271 3.57 22.72 -6.99
N GLU A 272 4.20 23.50 -7.87
CA GLU A 272 5.32 24.38 -7.49
C GLU A 272 4.87 25.55 -6.61
N CYS A 273 3.75 26.20 -6.90
CA CYS A 273 3.16 27.24 -6.05
C CYS A 273 2.86 26.74 -4.63
N ARG A 274 2.19 25.58 -4.49
CA ARG A 274 1.91 24.94 -3.19
C ARG A 274 3.21 24.60 -2.45
N ARG A 275 4.24 24.13 -3.16
CA ARG A 275 5.59 23.83 -2.61
C ARG A 275 6.32 25.09 -2.13
N LEU A 276 6.17 26.23 -2.82
CA LEU A 276 6.74 27.51 -2.40
C LEU A 276 5.98 28.10 -1.21
N GLN A 277 4.65 28.06 -1.23
CA GLN A 277 3.80 28.47 -0.10
C GLN A 277 4.13 27.69 1.18
N GLY A 278 4.37 26.38 1.07
CA GLY A 278 4.81 25.55 2.20
C GLY A 278 6.19 25.91 2.77
N LYS A 279 7.09 26.53 1.98
CA LYS A 279 8.36 27.09 2.49
C LYS A 279 8.13 28.42 3.19
N LEU A 280 7.38 29.34 2.56
CA LEU A 280 7.08 30.65 3.13
C LEU A 280 6.39 30.51 4.49
N SER A 281 5.39 29.63 4.60
CA SER A 281 4.73 29.34 5.87
C SER A 281 5.66 28.77 6.95
N HIS A 282 6.71 28.03 6.57
CA HIS A 282 7.75 27.58 7.51
C HIS A 282 8.65 28.74 7.97
N GLU A 283 9.05 29.62 7.05
CA GLU A 283 9.87 30.80 7.34
C GLU A 283 9.10 31.80 8.22
N GLU A 284 7.82 32.07 7.91
CA GLU A 284 6.87 32.82 8.74
C GLU A 284 6.74 32.23 10.15
N ALA A 285 6.59 30.90 10.27
CA ALA A 285 6.49 30.24 11.57
C ALA A 285 7.81 30.30 12.38
N VAL A 286 8.97 30.36 11.72
CA VAL A 286 10.27 30.59 12.37
C VAL A 286 10.39 32.03 12.85
N LEU A 287 10.01 33.02 12.02
CA LEU A 287 10.01 34.43 12.40
C LEU A 287 9.04 34.72 13.57
N ALA A 288 7.83 34.17 13.53
CA ALA A 288 6.86 34.28 14.63
C ALA A 288 7.41 33.72 15.95
N ARG A 289 8.11 32.57 15.91
CA ARG A 289 8.81 32.02 17.09
C ARG A 289 9.92 32.93 17.59
N GLN A 290 10.70 33.54 16.70
CA GLN A 290 11.74 34.51 17.09
C GLN A 290 11.13 35.74 17.76
N ASN A 291 10.02 36.27 17.25
CA ASN A 291 9.32 37.42 17.83
C ASN A 291 8.81 37.09 19.25
N VAL A 292 8.16 35.94 19.45
CA VAL A 292 7.71 35.48 20.78
C VAL A 292 8.89 35.31 21.76
N ILE A 293 10.05 34.82 21.29
CA ILE A 293 11.27 34.72 22.10
C ILE A 293 11.79 36.11 22.50
N GLN A 294 11.77 37.09 21.58
CA GLN A 294 12.19 38.47 21.88
C GLN A 294 11.24 39.17 22.86
N GLU A 295 9.92 39.00 22.69
CA GLU A 295 8.94 39.51 23.64
C GLU A 295 9.11 38.90 25.04
N ASN A 296 9.30 37.58 25.12
CA ASN A 296 9.45 36.91 26.40
C ASN A 296 10.76 37.28 27.11
N LYS A 297 11.83 37.61 26.37
CA LYS A 297 13.05 38.24 26.93
C LYS A 297 12.73 39.59 27.55
N LYS A 298 12.13 40.51 26.79
CA LYS A 298 11.74 41.85 27.28
C LYS A 298 10.83 41.78 28.51
N LYS A 299 9.87 40.86 28.53
CA LYS A 299 8.97 40.63 29.68
C LYS A 299 9.72 40.07 30.90
N ALA A 300 10.73 39.23 30.69
CA ALA A 300 11.58 38.71 31.77
C ALA A 300 12.62 39.72 32.27
N GLU A 301 13.08 40.64 31.41
CA GLU A 301 13.93 41.78 31.76
C GLU A 301 13.15 42.77 32.64
N LEU A 302 11.98 43.23 32.18
CA LEU A 302 11.07 44.08 32.99
C LEU A 302 10.71 43.46 34.35
N LYS A 303 10.41 42.15 34.39
CA LYS A 303 10.11 41.46 35.66
C LYS A 303 11.33 41.29 36.57
N ARG A 304 12.55 41.30 36.05
CA ARG A 304 13.78 41.39 36.86
C ARG A 304 13.97 42.79 37.42
N GLU A 305 13.70 43.83 36.63
CA GLU A 305 13.76 45.23 37.07
C GLU A 305 12.75 45.49 38.19
N GLU A 306 11.47 45.12 38.01
CA GLU A 306 10.43 45.19 39.04
C GLU A 306 10.83 44.47 40.34
N THR A 307 11.42 43.26 40.24
CA THR A 307 11.84 42.50 41.43
C THR A 307 13.08 43.08 42.09
N ALA A 308 13.98 43.71 41.33
CA ALA A 308 15.13 44.44 41.88
C ALA A 308 14.67 45.70 42.63
N GLU A 309 13.74 46.48 42.07
CA GLU A 309 13.14 47.64 42.74
C GLU A 309 12.44 47.24 44.05
N LEU A 310 11.64 46.17 44.04
CA LEU A 310 11.00 45.65 45.25
C LEU A 310 12.00 45.16 46.30
N MET A 311 13.11 44.52 45.88
CA MET A 311 14.18 44.12 46.79
C MET A 311 14.94 45.33 47.37
N HIS A 312 15.17 46.38 46.58
CA HIS A 312 15.75 47.64 47.07
C HIS A 312 14.84 48.31 48.10
N GLN A 313 13.55 48.48 47.81
CA GLN A 313 12.58 49.05 48.76
C GLN A 313 12.46 48.21 50.04
N TYR A 314 12.58 46.89 49.95
CA TYR A 314 12.59 46.02 51.13
C TYR A 314 13.88 46.20 51.94
N ALA A 315 15.06 46.24 51.29
CA ALA A 315 16.34 46.48 51.96
C ALA A 315 16.39 47.85 52.66
N GLU A 316 15.85 48.90 52.04
CA GLU A 316 15.74 50.24 52.65
C GLU A 316 14.85 50.22 53.90
N LYS A 317 13.69 49.57 53.84
CA LYS A 317 12.79 49.40 55.00
C LYS A 317 13.45 48.61 56.13
N ARG A 318 14.14 47.50 55.82
CA ARG A 318 14.90 46.73 56.81
C ARG A 318 16.02 47.56 57.46
N LEU A 319 16.65 48.46 56.71
CA LEU A 319 17.67 49.38 57.22
C LEU A 319 17.08 50.59 57.98
N GLN A 320 15.80 50.89 57.81
CA GLN A 320 15.03 51.81 58.67
C GLN A 320 14.61 51.12 59.97
N GLU A 321 13.99 49.93 59.89
CA GLU A 321 13.66 49.07 61.03
C GLU A 321 14.88 48.83 61.93
N GLU A 322 16.06 48.56 61.35
CA GLU A 322 17.31 48.40 62.12
C GLU A 322 17.77 49.69 62.82
N LYS A 323 17.48 50.87 62.29
CA LYS A 323 17.82 52.15 62.95
C LYS A 323 16.87 52.42 64.11
N GLU A 324 15.56 52.32 63.87
CA GLU A 324 14.53 52.45 64.91
C GLU A 324 14.77 51.46 66.07
N MET A 325 15.09 50.20 65.74
CA MET A 325 15.44 49.20 66.75
C MET A 325 16.75 49.50 67.49
N ARG A 326 17.75 50.12 66.85
CA ARG A 326 18.98 50.57 67.53
C ARG A 326 18.68 51.72 68.48
N GLU A 327 17.91 52.72 68.05
CA GLU A 327 17.49 53.86 68.88
C GLU A 327 16.66 53.40 70.10
N LEU A 328 15.72 52.46 69.89
CA LEU A 328 14.97 51.83 70.99
C LEU A 328 15.88 51.04 71.94
N VAL A 329 16.85 50.30 71.42
CA VAL A 329 17.84 49.58 72.24
C VAL A 329 18.72 50.56 73.02
N GLU A 330 19.14 51.69 72.44
CA GLU A 330 19.88 52.72 73.16
C GLU A 330 19.04 53.34 74.28
N GLN A 331 17.77 53.70 74.03
CA GLN A 331 16.85 54.18 75.08
C GLN A 331 16.65 53.15 76.19
N VAL A 332 16.47 51.86 75.87
CA VAL A 332 16.36 50.78 76.85
C VAL A 332 17.67 50.60 77.62
N VAL A 333 18.83 50.71 76.96
CA VAL A 333 20.16 50.66 77.58
C VAL A 333 20.38 51.86 78.50
N GLU A 334 19.88 53.04 78.19
CA GLU A 334 19.90 54.21 79.08
C GLU A 334 18.96 54.06 80.28
N GLY A 335 17.75 53.56 80.06
CA GLY A 335 16.87 53.10 81.13
C GLY A 335 17.57 52.08 82.04
N HIS A 336 18.31 51.13 81.47
CA HIS A 336 19.10 50.15 82.22
C HIS A 336 20.31 50.77 82.94
N LYS A 337 21.02 51.75 82.36
CA LYS A 337 22.06 52.53 83.05
C LYS A 337 21.47 53.22 84.29
N ASN A 338 20.32 53.88 84.14
CA ASN A 338 19.63 54.61 85.21
C ASN A 338 19.10 53.66 86.30
N VAL A 339 18.45 52.56 85.92
CA VAL A 339 18.00 51.50 86.85
C VAL A 339 19.19 50.81 87.53
N LYS A 340 20.35 50.65 86.86
CA LYS A 340 21.58 50.12 87.47
C LYS A 340 22.23 51.10 88.44
N GLN A 341 22.16 52.41 88.19
CA GLN A 341 22.55 53.44 89.17
C GLN A 341 21.62 53.44 90.39
N ALA A 342 20.31 53.28 90.19
CA ALA A 342 19.35 53.12 91.29
C ALA A 342 19.59 51.81 92.07
N ARG A 343 19.74 50.67 91.39
CA ARG A 343 20.05 49.37 92.00
C ARG A 343 21.39 49.36 92.73
N THR A 344 22.41 50.08 92.28
CA THR A 344 23.70 50.15 92.99
C THR A 344 23.64 51.03 94.24
N LYS A 345 22.85 52.11 94.24
CA LYS A 345 22.48 52.83 95.47
C LYS A 345 21.73 51.91 96.44
N LEU A 346 20.72 51.18 95.95
CA LEU A 346 19.90 50.25 96.74
C LEU A 346 20.70 49.02 97.22
N GLN A 347 21.69 48.55 96.45
CA GLN A 347 22.61 47.48 96.87
C GLN A 347 23.65 47.95 97.89
N LYS A 348 24.02 49.23 97.95
CA LYS A 348 24.82 49.74 99.09
C LYS A 348 24.04 49.60 100.40
N TYR A 349 22.77 50.03 100.41
CA TYR A 349 21.85 49.80 101.53
C TYR A 349 21.64 48.31 101.83
N LYS A 350 21.28 47.49 100.82
CA LYS A 350 21.05 46.06 101.04
C LYS A 350 22.31 45.26 101.37
N ARG A 351 23.52 45.73 101.08
CA ARG A 351 24.76 45.08 101.54
C ARG A 351 25.00 45.25 103.03
N GLN A 352 24.58 46.37 103.62
CA GLN A 352 24.57 46.55 105.07
C GLN A 352 23.67 45.46 105.70
N ILE A 353 22.43 45.36 105.23
CA ILE A 353 21.43 44.37 105.71
C ILE A 353 21.85 42.91 105.42
N VAL A 354 22.47 42.62 104.28
CA VAL A 354 22.88 41.24 103.94
C VAL A 354 24.17 40.82 104.66
N GLN A 355 25.02 41.75 105.10
CA GLN A 355 26.11 41.39 106.01
C GLN A 355 25.55 40.85 107.34
N GLU A 356 24.48 41.45 107.87
CA GLU A 356 23.78 41.01 109.09
C GLU A 356 23.14 39.61 108.97
N VAL A 357 22.76 39.17 107.76
CA VAL A 357 22.04 37.89 107.51
C VAL A 357 22.93 36.80 106.89
N SER A 358 24.03 37.15 106.22
CA SER A 358 24.89 36.19 105.52
C SER A 358 25.74 35.31 106.44
N GLU A 359 25.75 35.61 107.74
CA GLU A 359 26.38 34.80 108.78
C GLU A 359 25.52 33.56 109.13
N GLU A 360 24.22 33.58 108.85
CA GLU A 360 23.24 32.56 109.32
C GLU A 360 23.06 31.34 108.39
N SER A 361 23.52 31.38 107.14
CA SER A 361 22.96 30.54 106.06
C SER A 361 23.94 29.62 105.31
N ARG A 362 25.22 29.55 105.73
CA ARG A 362 26.29 28.84 104.99
C ARG A 362 26.31 27.31 105.16
N GLU A 363 25.45 26.73 105.99
CA GLU A 363 25.68 25.40 106.58
C GLU A 363 25.03 24.22 105.84
N LEU A 364 24.06 24.44 104.94
CA LEU A 364 23.09 23.41 104.54
C LEU A 364 23.33 22.64 103.22
N LEU A 365 24.02 23.21 102.22
CA LEU A 365 23.83 22.80 100.81
C LEU A 365 24.72 21.64 100.27
N ARG A 366 25.34 20.81 101.13
CA ARG A 366 26.53 20.01 100.73
C ARG A 366 26.28 18.55 100.26
N GLN A 367 25.04 18.08 100.09
CA GLN A 367 24.72 16.65 100.34
C GLN A 367 24.06 15.80 99.21
N ALA A 368 23.76 16.30 98.00
CA ALA A 368 22.80 15.60 97.12
C ALA A 368 23.11 15.64 95.60
N LEU A 369 24.05 14.83 95.06
CA LEU A 369 24.45 14.96 93.65
C LEU A 369 25.00 13.71 92.88
N GLU A 370 24.91 12.47 93.37
CA GLU A 370 25.76 11.36 92.85
C GLU A 370 25.09 10.22 92.01
N GLU A 371 23.78 10.23 91.70
CA GLU A 371 23.06 8.95 91.41
C GLU A 371 22.73 8.49 89.95
N GLU A 372 22.90 9.26 88.86
CA GLU A 372 22.10 9.05 87.61
C GLU A 372 22.77 8.49 86.32
N GLU A 373 24.03 8.04 86.28
CA GLU A 373 24.75 7.90 84.98
C GLU A 373 24.59 6.61 84.11
N GLU A 374 24.19 5.44 84.64
CA GLU A 374 24.59 4.16 84.01
C GLU A 374 23.93 3.69 82.68
N LYS A 375 22.76 4.23 82.26
CA LYS A 375 21.78 3.45 81.45
C LYS A 375 21.99 3.39 79.91
N LEU A 376 23.23 3.21 79.42
CA LEU A 376 23.57 3.26 77.99
C LEU A 376 23.78 1.86 77.31
N ARG A 377 23.43 1.74 76.02
CA ARG A 377 23.88 0.75 74.98
C ARG A 377 23.24 -0.66 74.89
N LYS A 378 22.73 -1.00 73.69
CA LYS A 378 22.92 -2.24 72.87
C LYS A 378 22.18 -2.08 71.51
N ARG A 379 22.88 -2.07 70.35
CA ARG A 379 23.04 -3.16 69.32
C ARG A 379 21.74 -3.48 68.53
N TYR A 380 21.60 -3.49 67.18
CA TYR A 380 22.42 -3.95 66.00
C TYR A 380 22.69 -5.48 66.02
N GLU A 381 22.60 -6.30 64.95
CA GLU A 381 22.58 -6.16 63.46
C GLU A 381 22.06 -7.48 62.78
N LEU A 382 22.17 -7.67 61.43
CA LEU A 382 22.68 -8.89 60.70
C LEU A 382 21.91 -9.44 59.41
N ILE A 383 22.43 -9.14 58.18
CA ILE A 383 22.68 -9.98 56.92
C ILE A 383 21.54 -10.84 56.22
N GLN A 384 21.56 -11.36 54.94
CA GLN A 384 21.87 -10.92 53.52
C GLN A 384 21.85 -12.13 52.44
N GLN A 385 21.70 -11.90 51.08
CA GLN A 385 22.09 -12.73 49.85
C GLN A 385 21.22 -13.97 49.33
N ILE A 386 21.22 -14.63 48.10
CA ILE A 386 21.64 -14.45 46.64
C ILE A 386 21.10 -15.54 45.57
N ARG A 387 20.76 -15.16 44.29
CA ARG A 387 20.73 -15.83 42.89
C ARG A 387 20.02 -17.23 42.63
N ALA A 388 19.91 -17.94 41.44
CA ALA A 388 20.49 -17.95 40.04
C ALA A 388 19.55 -18.43 38.82
N ILE A 389 20.02 -19.18 37.76
CA ILE A 389 19.77 -18.94 36.26
C ILE A 389 19.77 -20.16 35.20
N GLU A 390 19.08 -20.05 34.01
CA GLU A 390 19.13 -20.73 32.60
C GLU A 390 18.74 -22.25 32.28
N SER A 391 18.57 -22.87 31.04
CA SER A 391 18.83 -22.67 29.54
C SER A 391 17.83 -23.39 28.50
N LEU A 392 18.14 -23.74 27.19
CA LEU A 392 17.15 -24.02 26.04
C LEU A 392 17.26 -25.25 24.97
N PRO A 393 17.31 -25.20 23.56
CA PRO A 393 16.42 -26.02 22.60
C PRO A 393 16.92 -26.64 21.19
N PHE A 394 16.03 -27.22 20.29
CA PHE A 394 15.94 -27.19 18.73
C PHE A 394 16.49 -28.42 17.78
N PHE A 395 16.09 -29.10 16.58
CA PHE A 395 15.11 -29.30 15.35
C PHE A 395 14.90 -30.86 14.92
N ARG A 396 14.68 -31.53 13.69
CA ARG A 396 14.51 -31.29 12.16
C ARG A 396 14.11 -32.53 11.18
N ASN A 397 13.32 -32.33 10.06
CA ASN A 397 13.22 -32.94 8.64
C ASN A 397 12.68 -34.39 8.13
N LYS A 398 12.83 -34.81 6.81
CA LYS A 398 11.93 -35.67 5.87
C LYS A 398 12.65 -36.76 4.93
N PHE A 399 12.19 -37.53 3.86
CA PHE A 399 11.01 -37.66 2.87
C PHE A 399 10.82 -39.07 2.08
N VAL A 400 10.24 -39.20 0.82
CA VAL A 400 9.62 -40.44 0.11
C VAL A 400 9.69 -40.55 -1.49
N ASP A 401 9.56 -41.74 -2.18
CA ASP A 401 9.19 -41.95 -3.66
C ASP A 401 8.63 -43.38 -4.15
N LEU A 402 8.44 -43.69 -5.48
CA LEU A 402 7.55 -44.74 -6.14
C LEU A 402 8.03 -45.50 -7.47
N THR A 403 7.17 -46.38 -8.05
CA THR A 403 7.07 -46.99 -9.46
C THR A 403 7.70 -48.41 -9.72
N GLN A 404 7.39 -49.25 -10.75
CA GLN A 404 6.83 -49.15 -12.15
C GLN A 404 6.01 -50.39 -12.65
N THR A 405 5.42 -50.33 -13.87
CA THR A 405 4.70 -51.37 -14.68
C THR A 405 4.67 -50.93 -16.18
N ALA A 406 4.36 -51.71 -17.26
CA ALA A 406 4.16 -53.14 -17.61
C ALA A 406 4.21 -53.31 -19.18
N GLY A 407 3.89 -54.47 -19.80
CA GLY A 407 3.96 -54.66 -21.28
C GLY A 407 3.00 -55.71 -21.91
N TYR A 408 2.61 -55.53 -23.19
CA TYR A 408 1.52 -56.27 -23.88
C TYR A 408 1.76 -56.41 -25.41
N GLY A 409 1.25 -57.47 -26.04
CA GLY A 409 1.25 -57.70 -27.50
C GLY A 409 -0.17 -57.72 -28.11
N PHE A 410 -0.31 -57.36 -29.39
CA PHE A 410 -1.61 -57.21 -30.06
C PHE A 410 -1.62 -57.63 -31.54
N ILE A 411 -2.83 -57.83 -32.06
CA ILE A 411 -3.16 -58.59 -33.28
C ILE A 411 -3.12 -57.68 -34.52
N GLY A 412 -2.17 -57.88 -35.44
CA GLY A 412 -2.04 -57.03 -36.63
C GLY A 412 -0.97 -57.46 -37.66
N GLU A 413 -0.79 -58.76 -37.88
CA GLU A 413 0.28 -59.30 -38.73
C GLU A 413 -0.22 -59.66 -40.14
N MET A 414 0.47 -59.17 -41.19
CA MET A 414 0.17 -59.46 -42.60
C MET A 414 1.39 -60.03 -43.34
N SER A 415 1.14 -60.75 -44.44
CA SER A 415 2.16 -61.39 -45.27
C SER A 415 3.20 -60.42 -45.83
N ILE A 416 4.48 -60.70 -45.58
CA ILE A 416 5.64 -59.93 -46.06
C ILE A 416 5.74 -59.88 -47.60
N VAL A 417 5.07 -60.78 -48.34
CA VAL A 417 5.07 -60.78 -49.82
C VAL A 417 3.97 -59.89 -50.39
N GLU A 418 2.75 -59.95 -49.85
CA GLU A 418 1.66 -59.04 -50.22
C GLU A 418 2.01 -57.58 -49.91
N LEU A 419 2.76 -57.37 -48.82
CA LEU A 419 3.37 -56.09 -48.44
C LEU A 419 4.46 -55.59 -49.41
N ARG A 420 4.89 -56.37 -50.42
CA ARG A 420 5.89 -55.94 -51.42
C ARG A 420 5.27 -55.49 -52.73
N GLU A 421 4.30 -56.22 -53.27
CA GLU A 421 3.65 -55.86 -54.54
C GLU A 421 2.74 -54.64 -54.40
N ARG A 422 1.94 -54.56 -53.32
CA ARG A 422 1.20 -53.34 -52.98
C ARG A 422 2.14 -52.14 -52.83
N LEU A 423 3.29 -52.34 -52.18
CA LEU A 423 4.31 -51.31 -51.94
C LEU A 423 5.00 -50.87 -53.25
N ALA A 424 5.10 -51.74 -54.27
CA ALA A 424 5.59 -51.37 -55.60
C ALA A 424 4.61 -50.44 -56.34
N LEU A 425 3.33 -50.81 -56.42
CA LEU A 425 2.30 -49.95 -57.05
C LEU A 425 2.12 -48.63 -56.30
N LEU A 426 2.16 -48.66 -54.96
CA LEU A 426 2.13 -47.46 -54.13
C LEU A 426 3.35 -46.56 -54.37
N LYS A 427 4.54 -47.12 -54.62
CA LYS A 427 5.74 -46.32 -54.98
C LYS A 427 5.61 -45.60 -56.32
N GLU A 428 4.93 -46.19 -57.31
CA GLU A 428 4.72 -45.54 -58.61
C GLU A 428 3.66 -44.44 -58.52
N ALA A 429 2.55 -44.70 -57.82
CA ALA A 429 1.57 -43.66 -57.51
C ALA A 429 2.18 -42.52 -56.68
N GLN A 430 3.03 -42.84 -55.70
CA GLN A 430 3.77 -41.86 -54.91
C GLN A 430 4.69 -41.00 -55.79
N LYS A 431 5.46 -41.59 -56.72
CA LYS A 431 6.34 -40.81 -57.62
C LYS A 431 5.59 -39.79 -58.45
N LYS A 432 4.47 -40.18 -59.08
CA LYS A 432 3.63 -39.25 -59.87
C LYS A 432 3.06 -38.13 -58.99
N ALA A 433 2.55 -38.49 -57.81
CA ALA A 433 2.06 -37.53 -56.82
C ALA A 433 3.18 -36.68 -56.18
N GLU A 434 4.45 -37.06 -56.28
CA GLU A 434 5.60 -36.23 -55.92
C GLU A 434 5.98 -35.28 -57.05
N GLU A 435 5.87 -35.70 -58.31
CA GLU A 435 6.14 -34.88 -59.51
C GLU A 435 5.11 -33.76 -59.64
N GLU A 436 3.81 -34.08 -59.61
CA GLU A 436 2.72 -33.09 -59.59
C GLU A 436 2.88 -32.06 -58.46
N LYS A 437 3.31 -32.49 -57.27
CA LYS A 437 3.59 -31.59 -56.13
C LYS A 437 4.83 -30.74 -56.34
N ARG A 438 5.87 -31.22 -57.04
CA ARG A 438 7.06 -30.41 -57.36
C ARG A 438 6.68 -29.26 -58.29
N ASP A 439 5.85 -29.53 -59.31
CA ASP A 439 5.40 -28.51 -60.25
C ASP A 439 4.47 -27.48 -59.59
N GLN A 440 3.53 -27.94 -58.76
CA GLN A 440 2.71 -27.05 -57.90
C GLN A 440 3.60 -26.16 -57.01
N ILE A 441 4.61 -26.73 -56.35
CA ILE A 441 5.58 -25.99 -55.52
C ILE A 441 6.41 -24.97 -56.34
N ILE A 442 6.72 -25.26 -57.60
CA ILE A 442 7.44 -24.32 -58.48
C ILE A 442 6.55 -23.14 -58.86
N HIS A 443 5.31 -23.39 -59.30
CA HIS A 443 4.36 -22.32 -59.62
C HIS A 443 3.99 -21.49 -58.39
N GLU A 444 3.79 -22.12 -57.22
CA GLU A 444 3.58 -21.39 -55.96
C GLU A 444 4.76 -20.49 -55.59
N LYS A 445 6.02 -20.93 -55.81
CA LYS A 445 7.21 -20.11 -55.56
C LYS A 445 7.25 -18.91 -56.49
N GLN A 446 7.05 -19.11 -57.79
CA GLN A 446 7.02 -18.03 -58.79
C GLN A 446 5.94 -16.99 -58.46
N ALA A 447 4.72 -17.42 -58.12
CA ALA A 447 3.63 -16.53 -57.72
C ALA A 447 3.94 -15.77 -56.40
N LYS A 448 4.58 -16.43 -55.43
CA LYS A 448 5.01 -15.79 -54.17
C LYS A 448 6.15 -14.79 -54.40
N GLU A 449 7.06 -15.05 -55.33
CA GLU A 449 8.16 -14.14 -55.69
C GLU A 449 7.63 -12.90 -56.42
N GLN A 450 6.73 -13.06 -57.40
CA GLN A 450 6.04 -11.96 -58.07
C GLN A 450 5.28 -11.07 -57.08
N LEU A 451 4.44 -11.67 -56.21
CA LEU A 451 3.69 -10.95 -55.19
C LEU A 451 4.59 -10.15 -54.23
N LEU A 452 5.79 -10.66 -53.91
CA LEU A 452 6.76 -9.94 -53.08
C LEU A 452 7.42 -8.77 -53.81
N LEU A 453 7.63 -8.86 -55.13
CA LEU A 453 8.10 -7.74 -55.96
C LEU A 453 7.04 -6.63 -56.02
N ASP A 454 5.78 -6.96 -56.36
CA ASP A 454 4.66 -6.00 -56.39
C ASP A 454 4.53 -5.24 -55.05
N LYS A 455 4.71 -5.95 -53.93
CA LYS A 455 4.66 -5.35 -52.59
C LYS A 455 5.87 -4.49 -52.28
N LEU A 456 7.08 -4.86 -52.74
CA LEU A 456 8.27 -4.01 -52.63
C LEU A 456 8.13 -2.72 -53.43
N GLU A 457 7.56 -2.78 -54.64
CA GLU A 457 7.30 -1.59 -55.47
C GLU A 457 6.30 -0.66 -54.78
N GLN A 458 5.15 -1.19 -54.32
CA GLN A 458 4.17 -0.43 -53.53
C GLN A 458 4.82 0.25 -52.30
N ILE A 459 5.60 -0.50 -51.51
CA ILE A 459 6.34 0.01 -50.36
C ILE A 459 7.32 1.13 -50.75
N SER A 460 8.03 1.00 -51.88
CA SER A 460 9.00 2.00 -52.34
C SER A 460 8.33 3.35 -52.65
N VAL A 461 7.16 3.32 -53.28
CA VAL A 461 6.35 4.52 -53.58
C VAL A 461 5.87 5.19 -52.31
N PHE A 462 5.35 4.44 -51.33
CA PHE A 462 4.94 4.98 -50.02
C PHE A 462 6.12 5.58 -49.24
N ARG A 463 7.27 4.91 -49.20
CA ARG A 463 8.49 5.44 -48.57
C ARG A 463 8.95 6.74 -49.23
N ALA A 464 8.98 6.81 -50.56
CA ALA A 464 9.35 8.03 -51.29
C ALA A 464 8.35 9.18 -51.05
N ALA A 465 7.05 8.89 -51.01
CA ALA A 465 6.02 9.89 -50.71
C ALA A 465 6.15 10.43 -49.27
N LEU A 466 6.35 9.54 -48.28
CA LEU A 466 6.56 9.93 -46.88
C LEU A 466 7.87 10.70 -46.68
N GLY A 467 8.95 10.35 -47.38
CA GLY A 467 10.20 11.10 -47.36
C GLY A 467 10.02 12.55 -47.85
N ARG A 468 9.33 12.74 -48.98
CA ARG A 468 8.96 14.08 -49.48
C ARG A 468 8.09 14.85 -48.50
N ALA A 469 7.05 14.20 -47.94
CA ALA A 469 6.14 14.83 -46.97
C ALA A 469 6.82 15.15 -45.62
N ALA A 470 7.87 14.43 -45.23
CA ALA A 470 8.67 14.74 -44.05
C ALA A 470 9.62 15.91 -44.30
N ALA A 471 10.26 15.98 -45.47
CA ALA A 471 11.10 17.12 -45.86
C ALA A 471 10.30 18.43 -45.89
N LEU A 472 9.07 18.40 -46.44
CA LEU A 472 8.13 19.53 -46.46
C LEU A 472 7.57 19.94 -45.08
N LYS A 473 8.00 19.29 -43.98
CA LYS A 473 7.68 19.65 -42.59
C LYS A 473 8.91 20.05 -41.76
N LEU A 474 10.08 20.12 -42.40
CA LEU A 474 11.36 20.54 -41.81
C LEU A 474 11.90 21.83 -42.45
N VAL A 475 11.22 22.33 -43.47
CA VAL A 475 11.34 23.67 -44.07
C VAL A 475 10.17 24.52 -43.53
#